data_AF-A0A645J3V1-F1
#
_entry.id   AF-A0A645J3V1-F1
#
_cell.length_a   1.000
_cell.length_b   1.000
_cell.length_c   1.000
_cell.angle_alpha   90.00
_cell.angle_beta   90.00
_cell.angle_gamma   90.00
#
_symmetry.space_group_name_H-M   'P 1'
#
loop_
_entity.id
_entity.type
_entity.pdbx_description
1 polymer ?
#
loop_
_entity_poly.entity_id
_entity_poly.type
_entity_poly.pdbx_seq_one_letter_code
_entity_poly.pdbx_strand_id
1 'polypeptide(L)'
;MLDGGEQAAEKFVIDLAYERINRLVSGASLKDYKSLLQQIVQESPGDTLEYRLVGEEGPDHDKTFTTEVYLNSNLYGKGKGRSKRESEQAAARAALEFFGES
;
A
#
# COMPACT_ATOMS: atom_id res chain seq x y z
N MET A 1 -23.46 8.52 -16.00
CA MET A 1 -22.18 7.98 -16.51
C MET A 1 -21.10 8.84 -15.89
N LEU A 2 -20.58 8.42 -14.74
CA LEU A 2 -19.48 9.09 -14.03
C LEU A 2 -18.28 8.13 -14.00
N ASP A 3 -18.01 7.45 -15.11
CA ASP A 3 -17.04 6.36 -15.18
C ASP A 3 -15.69 6.87 -15.71
N GLY A 4 -15.24 8.03 -15.21
CA GLY A 4 -13.97 8.65 -15.61
C GLY A 4 -13.20 9.34 -14.49
N GLY A 5 -13.77 9.43 -13.28
CA GLY A 5 -13.09 10.01 -12.12
C GLY A 5 -12.16 9.04 -11.39
N GLU A 6 -12.57 7.77 -11.28
CA GLU A 6 -11.82 6.72 -10.55
C GLU A 6 -10.45 6.42 -11.16
N GLN A 7 -10.37 6.33 -12.49
CA GLN A 7 -9.10 6.03 -13.20
C GLN A 7 -8.09 7.18 -13.14
N ALA A 8 -8.57 8.42 -13.08
CA ALA A 8 -7.71 9.60 -13.04
C ALA A 8 -7.07 9.80 -11.66
N ALA A 9 -7.81 9.48 -10.59
CA ALA A 9 -7.33 9.60 -9.23
C ALA A 9 -6.27 8.52 -8.91
N GLU A 10 -6.50 7.27 -9.32
CA GLU A 10 -5.50 6.19 -9.21
C GLU A 10 -4.19 6.54 -9.92
N LYS A 11 -4.26 7.09 -11.14
CA LYS A 11 -3.06 7.48 -11.89
C LYS A 11 -2.22 8.51 -11.15
N PHE A 12 -2.84 9.48 -10.48
CA PHE A 12 -2.13 10.50 -9.71
C PHE A 12 -1.37 9.90 -8.53
N VAL A 13 -1.99 8.99 -7.77
CA VAL A 13 -1.33 8.29 -6.65
C VAL A 13 -0.15 7.47 -7.15
N ILE A 14 -0.31 6.75 -8.27
CA ILE A 14 0.74 5.94 -8.86
C ILE A 14 1.91 6.83 -9.32
N ASP A 15 1.65 7.90 -10.07
CA ASP A 15 2.67 8.83 -10.55
C ASP A 15 3.44 9.47 -9.36
N LEU A 16 2.72 9.87 -8.31
CA LEU A 16 3.34 10.46 -7.11
C LEU A 16 4.16 9.43 -6.32
N ALA A 17 3.67 8.21 -6.19
CA ALA A 17 4.39 7.11 -5.54
C ALA A 17 5.69 6.81 -6.29
N TYR A 18 5.64 6.67 -7.62
CA TYR A 18 6.79 6.44 -8.48
C TYR A 18 7.87 7.52 -8.27
N GLU A 19 7.48 8.79 -8.35
CA GLU A 19 8.35 9.94 -8.10
C GLU A 19 9.00 9.91 -6.71
N ARG A 20 8.21 9.56 -5.68
CA ARG A 20 8.66 9.56 -4.29
C ARG A 20 9.63 8.41 -4.03
N ILE A 21 9.33 7.22 -4.53
CA ILE A 21 10.16 6.02 -4.41
C ILE A 21 11.50 6.25 -5.11
N ASN A 22 11.51 6.75 -6.34
CA ASN A 22 12.74 7.04 -7.08
C ASN A 22 13.64 8.05 -6.34
N ARG A 23 13.06 9.04 -5.65
CA ARG A 23 13.83 9.95 -4.79
C ARG A 23 14.41 9.28 -3.54
N LEU A 24 13.69 8.32 -2.95
CA LEU A 24 14.07 7.66 -1.70
C LEU A 24 15.11 6.54 -1.87
N VAL A 25 15.10 5.87 -3.04
CA VAL A 25 16.13 4.89 -3.45
C VAL A 25 17.54 5.50 -3.44
N SER A 26 17.65 6.84 -3.46
CA SER A 26 18.92 7.57 -3.40
C SER A 26 19.54 7.69 -1.98
N GLY A 27 18.96 7.13 -0.92
CA GLY A 27 19.68 7.08 0.38
C GLY A 27 18.92 6.88 1.69
N ALA A 28 17.63 6.55 1.69
CA ALA A 28 16.87 6.39 2.94
C ALA A 28 16.45 4.93 3.20
N SER A 29 16.70 4.45 4.42
CA SER A 29 16.20 3.16 4.91
C SER A 29 14.69 3.28 5.16
N LEU A 30 13.88 3.03 4.12
CA LEU A 30 12.44 3.08 4.25
C LEU A 30 11.95 1.89 5.09
N LYS A 31 11.70 2.11 6.37
CA LYS A 31 11.13 1.09 7.27
C LYS A 31 9.64 1.29 7.55
N ASP A 32 9.08 2.46 7.18
CA ASP A 32 7.68 2.82 7.40
C ASP A 32 6.94 3.02 6.07
N TYR A 33 6.80 1.94 5.32
CA TYR A 33 6.06 1.88 4.06
C TYR A 33 4.59 2.28 4.21
N LYS A 34 3.94 1.86 5.31
CA LYS A 34 2.54 2.23 5.62
C LYS A 34 2.34 3.74 5.68
N SER A 35 3.24 4.43 6.39
CA SER A 35 3.19 5.89 6.55
C SER A 35 3.44 6.60 5.23
N LEU A 36 4.41 6.14 4.44
CA LEU A 36 4.69 6.71 3.13
C LEU A 36 3.46 6.58 2.21
N LEU A 37 2.87 5.38 2.13
CA LEU A 37 1.72 5.15 1.28
C LEU A 37 0.51 5.99 1.70
N GLN A 38 0.27 6.14 3.00
CA GLN A 38 -0.78 7.04 3.50
C GLN A 38 -0.56 8.50 3.07
N GLN A 39 0.67 9.00 3.15
CA GLN A 39 0.98 10.36 2.73
C GLN A 39 0.71 10.57 1.24
N ILE A 40 1.16 9.64 0.39
CA ILE A 40 0.93 9.70 -1.07
C ILE A 40 -0.57 9.75 -1.39
N VAL A 41 -1.37 8.86 -0.78
CA VAL A 41 -2.82 8.83 -1.05
C VAL A 41 -3.53 10.07 -0.51
N GLN A 42 -3.08 10.61 0.63
CA GLN A 42 -3.66 11.85 1.18
C GLN A 42 -3.44 13.08 0.29
N GLU A 43 -2.43 13.07 -0.59
CA GLU A 43 -2.20 14.13 -1.58
C GLU A 43 -3.20 14.05 -2.77
N SER A 44 -3.93 12.94 -2.91
CA SER A 44 -4.94 12.73 -3.94
C SER A 44 -6.37 12.79 -3.35
N PRO A 45 -6.98 13.98 -3.28
CA PRO A 45 -8.32 14.13 -2.74
C PRO A 45 -9.34 13.41 -3.63
N GLY A 46 -9.84 12.27 -3.15
CA GLY A 46 -10.79 11.42 -3.87
C GLY A 46 -10.45 9.94 -3.76
N ASP A 47 -9.17 9.63 -3.53
CA ASP A 47 -8.72 8.25 -3.37
C ASP A 47 -8.87 7.74 -1.94
N THR A 48 -9.32 6.50 -1.81
CA THR A 48 -9.51 5.85 -0.51
C THR A 48 -8.53 4.69 -0.35
N LEU A 49 -7.62 4.81 0.62
CA LEU A 49 -6.69 3.74 1.02
C LEU A 49 -7.29 2.90 2.14
N GLU A 50 -7.44 1.60 1.91
CA GLU A 50 -7.95 0.64 2.89
C GLU A 50 -6.97 -0.50 3.14
N TYR A 51 -6.82 -0.89 4.41
CA TYR A 51 -6.09 -2.08 4.83
C TYR A 51 -7.08 -3.11 5.32
N ARG A 52 -7.08 -4.31 4.73
CA ARG A 52 -7.98 -5.40 5.11
C ARG A 52 -7.17 -6.57 5.62
N LEU A 53 -7.42 -6.99 6.87
CA LEU A 53 -6.87 -8.23 7.40
C LEU A 53 -7.72 -9.40 6.88
N VAL A 54 -7.15 -10.18 5.96
CA VAL A 54 -7.87 -11.23 5.23
C VAL A 54 -7.54 -12.64 5.72
N GLY A 55 -6.54 -12.79 6.59
CA GLY A 55 -6.18 -14.08 7.15
C GLY A 55 -5.39 -13.97 8.45
N GLU A 56 -5.67 -14.89 9.37
CA GLU A 56 -4.90 -15.15 10.57
C GLU A 56 -4.77 -16.68 10.69
N GLU A 57 -3.56 -17.21 10.56
CA GLU A 57 -3.31 -18.65 10.50
C GLU A 57 -2.14 -19.05 11.40
N GLY A 58 -2.13 -20.29 11.91
CA GLY A 58 -1.07 -20.81 12.78
C GLY A 58 -1.37 -20.72 14.27
N PRO A 59 -0.55 -21.40 15.12
CA PRO A 59 -0.72 -21.42 16.57
C PRO A 59 -0.38 -20.07 17.20
N ASP A 60 -0.83 -19.79 18.42
CA ASP A 60 -0.65 -18.48 19.08
C ASP A 60 0.81 -17.98 19.14
N HIS A 61 1.78 -18.91 19.21
CA HIS A 61 3.21 -18.60 19.26
C HIS A 61 3.88 -18.51 17.88
N ASP A 62 3.17 -18.82 16.80
CA ASP A 62 3.65 -18.74 15.41
C ASP A 62 2.53 -18.32 14.45
N LYS A 63 1.76 -17.31 14.87
CA LYS A 63 0.63 -16.81 14.10
C LYS A 63 1.15 -15.95 12.93
N THR A 64 0.64 -16.23 11.74
CA THR A 64 0.84 -15.45 10.53
C THR A 64 -0.42 -14.65 10.22
N PHE A 65 -0.24 -13.35 10.01
CA PHE A 65 -1.28 -12.42 9.61
C PHE A 65 -1.11 -12.10 8.14
N THR A 66 -2.21 -12.03 7.40
CA THR A 66 -2.24 -11.63 5.98
C THR A 66 -3.09 -10.38 5.82
N THR A 67 -2.48 -9.31 5.31
CA THR A 67 -3.14 -8.03 5.06
C THR A 67 -3.10 -7.70 3.59
N GLU A 68 -4.18 -7.13 3.08
CA GLU A 68 -4.31 -6.61 1.72
C GLU A 68 -4.51 -5.10 1.76
N VAL A 69 -3.94 -4.41 0.77
CA VAL A 69 -4.02 -2.96 0.57
C VAL A 69 -4.83 -2.67 -0.66
N TYR A 70 -5.88 -1.89 -0.46
CA TYR A 70 -6.78 -1.45 -1.51
C TYR A 70 -6.71 0.05 -1.70
N LEU A 71 -6.72 0.49 -2.95
CA LEU A 71 -6.95 1.88 -3.33
C LEU A 71 -8.21 1.89 -4.19
N ASN A 72 -9.24 2.65 -3.79
CA ASN A 72 -10.55 2.68 -4.46
C ASN A 72 -11.16 1.30 -4.73
N SER A 73 -11.02 0.37 -3.79
CA SER A 73 -11.47 -1.03 -3.92
C SER A 73 -10.65 -1.93 -4.87
N ASN A 74 -9.63 -1.41 -5.54
CA ASN A 74 -8.67 -2.19 -6.32
C ASN A 74 -7.52 -2.67 -5.44
N LEU A 75 -7.13 -3.93 -5.56
CA LEU A 75 -6.07 -4.56 -4.77
C LEU A 75 -4.71 -4.20 -5.36
N TYR A 76 -3.85 -3.52 -4.59
CA TYR A 76 -2.51 -3.13 -5.03
C TYR A 76 -1.38 -3.78 -4.23
N GLY A 77 -1.67 -4.30 -3.04
CA GLY A 77 -0.63 -4.91 -2.21
C GLY A 77 -1.16 -6.02 -1.33
N LYS A 78 -0.33 -7.04 -1.11
CA LYS A 78 -0.60 -8.12 -0.17
C LYS A 78 0.65 -8.42 0.63
N GLY A 79 0.51 -8.48 1.94
CA GLY A 79 1.62 -8.67 2.88
C GLY A 79 1.30 -9.71 3.93
N LYS A 80 2.34 -10.43 4.35
CA LYS A 80 2.29 -11.36 5.48
C LYS A 80 3.27 -10.93 6.55
N GLY A 81 2.95 -11.25 7.81
CA GLY A 81 3.86 -11.00 8.92
C GLY A 81 3.43 -11.72 10.20
N ARG A 82 4.34 -11.77 11.18
CA ARG A 82 4.11 -12.38 12.51
C ARG A 82 3.23 -11.52 13.43
N SER A 83 2.88 -10.32 12.99
CA SER A 83 1.93 -9.42 13.65
C SER A 83 1.12 -8.67 12.61
N LYS A 84 -0.05 -8.14 13.02
CA LYS A 84 -0.88 -7.28 12.16
C LYS A 84 -0.09 -6.08 11.61
N ARG A 85 0.76 -5.47 12.43
CA ARG A 85 1.60 -4.34 12.01
C ARG A 85 2.61 -4.75 10.94
N GLU A 86 3.22 -5.93 11.09
CA GLU A 86 4.20 -6.43 10.13
C GLU A 86 3.53 -6.78 8.79
N SER A 87 2.35 -7.43 8.82
CA SER A 87 1.60 -7.74 7.60
C SER A 87 1.11 -6.48 6.88
N GLU A 88 0.69 -5.44 7.60
CA GLU A 88 0.34 -4.14 7.03
C GLU A 88 1.54 -3.44 6.36
N GLN A 89 2.71 -3.43 7.01
CA GLN A 89 3.93 -2.85 6.43
C GLN A 89 4.36 -3.60 5.18
N ALA A 90 4.29 -4.94 5.19
CA ALA A 90 4.57 -5.76 4.02
C ALA A 90 3.58 -5.49 2.88
N ALA A 91 2.29 -5.30 3.19
CA ALA A 91 1.28 -5.03 2.17
C ALA A 91 1.47 -3.62 1.56
N ALA A 92 1.79 -2.63 2.39
CA ALA A 92 2.12 -1.28 1.92
C ALA A 92 3.37 -1.27 1.04
N ARG A 93 4.40 -2.04 1.42
CA ARG A 93 5.60 -2.22 0.62
C ARG A 93 5.26 -2.79 -0.76
N ALA A 94 4.48 -3.87 -0.82
CA ALA A 94 4.06 -4.48 -2.09
C ALA A 94 3.30 -3.49 -2.99
N ALA A 95 2.41 -2.67 -2.41
CA ALA A 95 1.70 -1.64 -3.16
C ALA A 95 2.65 -0.56 -3.71
N LEU A 96 3.59 -0.09 -2.89
CA LEU A 96 4.61 0.87 -3.33
C LEU A 96 5.52 0.29 -4.42
N GLU A 97 5.95 -0.96 -4.29
CA GLU A 97 6.73 -1.65 -5.32
C GLU A 97 5.96 -1.73 -6.65
N PHE A 98 4.68 -2.11 -6.61
CA PHE A 98 3.81 -2.12 -7.78
C PHE A 98 3.70 -0.73 -8.45
N PHE A 99 3.55 0.33 -7.65
CA PHE A 99 3.53 1.70 -8.17
C PHE A 99 4.89 2.17 -8.72
N GLY A 100 5.99 1.64 -8.18
CA GLY A 100 7.35 1.96 -8.61
C GLY A 100 7.77 1.25 -9.90
N GLU A 101 7.07 0.21 -10.33
CA GLU A 101 7.33 -0.52 -11.58
C GLU A 101 6.46 -0.06 -12.77
N SER A 102 5.50 0.84 -12.54
CA SER A 102 4.51 1.31 -13.53
C SER A 102 4.95 2.56 -14.32
#